data_AF-A0A2V5M1H8-F1
#
_entry.id   AF-A0A2V5M1H8-F1
#
_cell.length_a   1.000
_cell.length_b   1.000
_cell.length_c   1.000
_cell.angle_alpha   90.00
_cell.angle_beta   90.00
_cell.angle_gamma   90.00
#
_symmetry.space_group_name_H-M   'P 1'
#
loop_
_entity.id
_entity.type
_entity.pdbx_description
1 polymer ?
#
loop_
_entity_poly.entity_id
_entity_poly.type
_entity_poly.pdbx_seq_one_letter_code
_entity_poly.pdbx_strand_id
1 'polypeptide(L)'
;MNGFSEILAAHSLSLRRGKTEVLQVNVGKLCNLTCAHCHVNAGPKRKEIMDRATIDRIVDWFSDSEIPTIDLTGGAPEMIPDFAYFISRVKALRPSRHVIDRCNLTILLEPAYHRLAQFLARHKVEIIASMPCYTAENVNAQRGEGVFDDSIRALRVLNSLGYGSDLPLHLVYNPVGAFLPGRQSQLEMDYKRELKKHFGIVFNKLYTITNLPIARFASYLRHNNKLEEYMQLLIDNFNAATISGLMCRNTISVSWTGEVFDCDFNQMLKINWQSGNRALHVWELDPSTVEDREILTGDHCFACTAGAGSSCGGAIL
;
A
#
# COMPACT_ATOMS: atom_id res chain seq x y z
N MET A 1 26.07 -6.29 4.10
CA MET A 1 25.26 -6.90 3.03
C MET A 1 24.16 -7.70 3.71
N ASN A 2 22.92 -7.66 3.23
CA ASN A 2 21.80 -8.42 3.81
C ASN A 2 21.58 -9.73 3.03
N GLY A 3 20.80 -10.67 3.57
CA GLY A 3 20.62 -11.99 2.94
C GLY A 3 19.98 -11.91 1.55
N PHE A 4 19.08 -10.95 1.34
CA PHE A 4 18.47 -10.73 0.02
C PHE A 4 19.49 -10.27 -1.02
N SER A 5 20.38 -9.33 -0.67
CA SER A 5 21.44 -8.88 -1.57
C SER A 5 22.44 -9.98 -1.94
N GLU A 6 22.68 -10.94 -1.04
CA GLU A 6 23.51 -12.12 -1.32
C GLU A 6 22.86 -13.06 -2.33
N ILE A 7 21.54 -13.29 -2.20
CA ILE A 7 20.76 -14.07 -3.19
C ILE A 7 20.75 -13.38 -4.56
N LEU A 8 20.56 -12.05 -4.61
CA LEU A 8 20.65 -11.33 -5.89
C LEU A 8 22.02 -11.53 -6.55
N ALA A 9 23.11 -11.39 -5.79
CA ALA A 9 24.46 -11.59 -6.29
C ALA A 9 24.70 -13.02 -6.79
N ALA A 10 24.24 -14.03 -6.02
CA ALA A 10 24.35 -15.44 -6.40
C ALA A 10 23.62 -15.76 -7.72
N HIS A 11 22.52 -15.06 -8.01
CA HIS A 11 21.77 -15.18 -9.27
C HIS A 11 22.23 -14.20 -10.36
N SER A 12 23.30 -13.42 -10.14
CA SER A 12 23.77 -12.36 -11.05
C SER A 12 22.68 -11.33 -11.42
N LEU A 13 21.81 -11.03 -10.45
CA LEU A 13 20.72 -10.07 -10.59
C LEU A 13 21.11 -8.72 -9.97
N SER A 14 20.63 -7.64 -10.57
CA SER A 14 20.72 -6.30 -9.99
C SER A 14 19.33 -5.68 -9.86
N LEU A 15 19.11 -4.96 -8.76
CA LEU A 15 17.85 -4.26 -8.50
C LEU A 15 18.13 -2.75 -8.51
N ARG A 16 17.80 -2.12 -9.64
CA ARG A 16 17.98 -0.69 -9.88
C ARG A 16 16.68 -0.05 -10.29
N ARG A 17 16.54 1.24 -10.01
CA ARG A 17 15.35 2.02 -10.33
C ARG A 17 15.18 2.17 -11.83
N GLY A 18 13.95 2.02 -12.30
CA GLY A 18 13.53 2.45 -13.63
C GLY A 18 12.95 3.86 -13.59
N LYS A 19 12.23 4.22 -14.65
CA LYS A 19 11.46 5.47 -14.71
C LYS A 19 10.47 5.53 -13.56
N THR A 20 10.42 6.68 -12.88
CA THR A 20 9.44 6.89 -11.80
C THR A 20 8.07 7.13 -12.39
N GLU A 21 7.10 6.31 -11.99
CA GLU A 21 5.71 6.34 -12.46
C GLU A 21 4.73 6.69 -11.34
N VAL A 22 5.12 6.43 -10.08
CA VAL A 22 4.26 6.65 -8.91
C VAL A 22 5.02 7.36 -7.81
N LEU A 23 4.43 8.44 -7.29
CA LEU A 23 4.80 9.01 -6.00
C LEU A 23 3.84 8.45 -4.95
N GLN A 24 4.31 7.52 -4.13
CA GLN A 24 3.52 6.98 -3.02
C GLN A 24 3.79 7.80 -1.75
N VAL A 25 2.74 8.37 -1.16
CA VAL A 25 2.85 9.24 0.01
C VAL A 25 2.15 8.58 1.19
N ASN A 26 2.93 8.17 2.18
CA ASN A 26 2.43 7.66 3.44
C ASN A 26 2.15 8.83 4.38
N VAL A 27 0.89 9.20 4.53
CA VAL A 27 0.49 10.42 5.23
C VAL A 27 0.48 10.29 6.76
N GLY A 28 0.85 9.14 7.30
CA GLY A 28 0.94 8.93 8.74
C GLY A 28 0.53 7.54 9.17
N LYS A 29 0.37 7.36 10.47
CA LYS A 29 0.06 6.06 11.10
C LYS A 29 -1.25 6.08 11.89
N LEU A 30 -1.96 7.21 11.93
CA LEU A 30 -3.31 7.30 12.50
C LEU A 30 -4.28 6.46 11.68
N CYS A 31 -5.05 5.59 12.34
CA CYS A 31 -6.07 4.74 11.72
C CYS A 31 -7.15 4.40 12.74
N ASN A 32 -8.40 4.25 12.33
CA ASN A 32 -9.48 3.81 13.21
C ASN A 32 -9.42 2.30 13.54
N LEU A 33 -8.58 1.53 12.84
CA LEU A 33 -8.42 0.08 13.03
C LEU A 33 -7.06 -0.30 13.62
N THR A 34 -7.00 -1.50 14.24
CA THR A 34 -5.77 -2.09 14.76
C THR A 34 -5.54 -3.50 14.17
N CYS A 35 -5.36 -3.60 12.85
CA CYS A 35 -5.27 -4.89 12.15
C CYS A 35 -3.99 -5.68 12.50
N ALA A 36 -4.11 -6.99 12.72
CA ALA A 36 -3.02 -7.86 13.14
C ALA A 36 -1.87 -7.97 12.11
N HIS A 37 -2.20 -7.93 10.81
CA HIS A 37 -1.22 -8.08 9.71
C HIS A 37 -0.57 -6.75 9.26
N CYS A 38 -0.97 -5.61 9.82
CA CYS A 38 -0.63 -4.32 9.24
C CYS A 38 0.86 -3.98 9.41
N HIS A 39 1.54 -3.89 8.27
CA HIS A 39 2.97 -3.59 8.14
C HIS A 39 3.32 -2.15 8.52
N VAL A 40 2.35 -1.22 8.47
CA VAL A 40 2.53 0.19 8.90
C VAL A 40 2.54 0.36 10.43
N ASN A 41 2.05 -0.65 11.15
CA ASN A 41 1.73 -0.58 12.59
C ASN A 41 0.68 0.51 12.93
N ALA A 42 -0.18 0.89 11.99
CA ALA A 42 -1.13 1.99 12.16
C ALA A 42 -2.18 1.73 13.27
N GLY A 43 -2.76 2.78 13.84
CA GLY A 43 -3.81 2.59 14.84
C GLY A 43 -4.33 3.88 15.47
N PRO A 44 -5.36 3.79 16.32
CA PRO A 44 -6.12 4.95 16.79
C PRO A 44 -5.34 5.82 17.78
N LYS A 45 -4.28 5.27 18.38
CA LYS A 45 -3.40 5.97 19.33
C LYS A 45 -2.13 6.54 18.69
N ARG A 46 -1.96 6.38 17.38
CA ARG A 46 -0.79 6.91 16.66
C ARG A 46 -0.91 8.43 16.50
N LYS A 47 0.24 9.10 16.52
CA LYS A 47 0.33 10.57 16.46
C LYS A 47 1.04 11.05 15.19
N GLU A 48 1.65 10.14 14.45
CA GLU A 48 2.28 10.40 13.17
C GLU A 48 1.20 10.77 12.16
N ILE A 49 1.11 12.05 11.83
CA ILE A 49 0.20 12.63 10.85
C ILE A 49 0.96 13.68 10.05
N MET A 50 0.77 13.68 8.73
CA MET A 50 1.33 14.68 7.84
C MET A 50 0.62 16.03 8.05
N ASP A 51 1.41 17.11 8.09
CA ASP A 51 0.88 18.47 8.21
C ASP A 51 0.72 19.17 6.86
N ARG A 52 -0.02 20.28 6.85
CA ARG A 52 -0.23 21.13 5.66
C ARG A 52 1.08 21.55 5.00
N ALA A 53 2.07 21.97 5.78
CA ALA A 53 3.33 22.47 5.24
C ALA A 53 4.07 21.38 4.46
N THR A 54 4.06 20.14 4.96
CA THR A 54 4.63 18.99 4.27
C THR A 54 3.84 18.66 3.01
N ILE A 55 2.50 18.69 3.06
CA ILE A 55 1.64 18.52 1.86
C ILE A 55 2.02 19.54 0.78
N ASP A 56 2.14 20.82 1.15
CA ASP A 56 2.44 21.89 0.21
C ASP A 56 3.78 21.64 -0.50
N ARG A 57 4.83 21.32 0.25
CA ARG A 57 6.16 21.04 -0.33
C ARG A 57 6.16 19.80 -1.23
N ILE A 58 5.41 18.76 -0.86
CA ILE A 58 5.27 17.54 -1.68
C ILE A 58 4.53 17.86 -2.97
N VAL A 59 3.41 18.59 -2.90
CA VAL A 59 2.61 18.98 -4.07
C VAL A 59 3.42 19.88 -5.00
N ASP A 60 4.14 20.86 -4.46
CA ASP A 60 4.95 21.79 -5.24
C ASP A 60 6.04 21.02 -6.00
N TRP A 61 6.80 20.16 -5.32
CA TRP A 61 7.78 19.28 -5.97
C TRP A 61 7.14 18.34 -7.00
N PHE A 62 6.00 17.74 -6.67
CA PHE A 62 5.30 16.83 -7.57
C PHE A 62 4.80 17.55 -8.83
N SER A 63 4.44 18.82 -8.72
CA SER A 63 3.97 19.65 -9.83
C SER A 63 5.04 19.86 -10.90
N ASP A 64 6.31 19.94 -10.49
CA ASP A 64 7.47 20.09 -11.38
C ASP A 64 7.93 18.75 -11.98
N SER A 65 7.36 17.63 -11.52
CA SER A 65 7.73 16.29 -11.99
C SER A 65 6.88 15.81 -13.18
N GLU A 66 7.38 14.84 -13.95
CA GLU A 66 6.59 14.14 -14.97
C GLU A 66 5.79 12.95 -14.41
N ILE A 67 5.84 12.70 -13.10
CA ILE A 67 5.25 11.52 -12.48
C ILE A 67 3.71 11.57 -12.63
N PRO A 68 3.07 10.59 -13.30
CA PRO A 68 1.65 10.68 -13.63
C PRO A 68 0.73 10.40 -12.44
N THR A 69 1.19 9.66 -11.43
CA THR A 69 0.34 9.10 -10.37
C THR A 69 0.85 9.48 -8.99
N ILE A 70 -0.07 9.87 -8.11
CA ILE A 70 0.16 9.93 -6.67
C ILE A 70 -0.70 8.87 -5.97
N ASP A 71 -0.09 8.09 -5.08
CA ASP A 71 -0.71 6.99 -4.32
C ASP A 71 -0.70 7.33 -2.83
N LEU A 72 -1.87 7.68 -2.27
CA LEU A 72 -2.01 8.07 -0.88
C LEU A 72 -2.23 6.83 -0.01
N THR A 73 -1.30 6.60 0.92
CA THR A 73 -1.28 5.45 1.84
C THR A 73 -0.98 5.91 3.28
N GLY A 74 -0.84 4.96 4.22
CA GLY A 74 -0.52 5.24 5.61
C GLY A 74 -1.33 4.38 6.57
N GLY A 75 -1.97 5.03 7.54
CA GLY A 75 -2.91 4.38 8.43
C GLY A 75 -4.29 4.26 7.81
N ALA A 76 -5.20 5.19 8.14
CA ALA A 76 -6.21 5.57 7.16
C ALA A 76 -5.80 6.95 6.64
N PRO A 77 -5.36 7.08 5.36
CA PRO A 77 -4.95 8.36 4.78
C PRO A 77 -5.95 9.48 5.04
N GLU A 78 -7.22 9.12 5.04
CA GLU A 78 -8.36 10.00 5.12
C GLU A 78 -8.51 10.66 6.50
N MET A 79 -7.78 10.17 7.50
CA MET A 79 -7.81 10.70 8.87
C MET A 79 -6.84 11.86 9.13
N ILE A 80 -5.98 12.24 8.18
CA ILE A 80 -5.21 13.48 8.34
C ILE A 80 -6.16 14.68 8.16
N PRO A 81 -6.00 15.78 8.93
CA PRO A 81 -6.89 16.94 8.84
C PRO A 81 -7.04 17.51 7.42
N ASP A 82 -5.99 17.39 6.62
CA ASP A 82 -5.84 18.06 5.33
C ASP A 82 -5.97 17.13 4.11
N PHE A 83 -6.58 15.95 4.29
CA PHE A 83 -6.74 14.96 3.22
C PHE A 83 -7.49 15.51 2.00
N ALA A 84 -8.66 16.13 2.24
CA ALA A 84 -9.46 16.71 1.16
C ALA A 84 -8.72 17.85 0.45
N TYR A 85 -7.93 18.63 1.18
CA TYR A 85 -7.10 19.67 0.60
C TYR A 85 -6.00 19.08 -0.28
N PHE A 86 -5.32 18.04 0.17
CA PHE A 86 -4.26 17.38 -0.58
C PHE A 86 -4.79 16.88 -1.93
N ILE A 87 -5.91 16.14 -1.93
CA ILE A 87 -6.56 15.69 -3.16
C ILE A 87 -6.92 16.89 -4.06
N SER A 88 -7.51 17.94 -3.50
CA SER A 88 -7.91 19.13 -4.28
C SER A 88 -6.71 19.81 -4.94
N ARG A 89 -5.59 19.95 -4.20
CA ARG A 89 -4.34 20.52 -4.70
C ARG A 89 -3.76 19.69 -5.85
N VAL A 90 -3.70 18.37 -5.71
CA VAL A 90 -3.21 17.48 -6.77
C VAL A 90 -4.11 17.53 -8.00
N LYS A 91 -5.44 17.50 -7.82
CA LYS A 91 -6.40 17.54 -8.95
C LYS A 91 -6.39 18.89 -9.68
N ALA A 92 -5.90 19.95 -9.05
CA ALA A 92 -5.70 21.25 -9.68
C ALA A 92 -4.46 21.30 -10.59
N LEU A 93 -3.50 20.37 -10.45
CA LEU A 93 -2.27 20.34 -11.24
C LEU A 93 -2.54 20.11 -12.73
N ARG A 94 -1.61 20.61 -13.56
CA ARG A 94 -1.59 20.42 -15.01
C ARG A 94 -0.22 19.89 -15.44
N PRO A 95 -0.14 18.82 -16.26
CA PRO A 95 -1.24 17.98 -16.72
C PRO A 95 -1.97 17.27 -15.56
N SER A 96 -3.21 16.81 -15.82
CA SER A 96 -4.00 16.11 -14.81
C SER A 96 -3.25 14.88 -14.32
N ARG A 97 -3.21 14.69 -12.99
CA ARG A 97 -2.55 13.56 -12.34
C ARG A 97 -3.57 12.53 -11.87
N HIS A 98 -3.17 11.27 -11.90
CA HIS A 98 -3.95 10.18 -11.32
C HIS A 98 -3.77 10.16 -9.80
N VAL A 99 -4.84 9.90 -9.07
CA VAL A 99 -4.83 9.88 -7.59
C VAL A 99 -5.45 8.57 -7.13
N ILE A 100 -4.68 7.84 -6.34
CA ILE A 100 -5.09 6.60 -5.67
C ILE A 100 -5.25 6.88 -4.18
N ASP A 101 -6.31 6.35 -3.59
CA ASP A 101 -6.57 6.32 -2.14
C ASP A 101 -6.59 4.87 -1.64
N ARG A 102 -5.67 4.54 -0.73
CA ARG A 102 -5.60 3.22 -0.08
C ARG A 102 -6.46 3.21 1.18
N CYS A 103 -7.73 2.89 0.95
CA CYS A 103 -8.79 2.97 1.94
C CYS A 103 -8.92 1.68 2.77
N ASN A 104 -9.25 1.80 4.05
CA ASN A 104 -9.57 0.66 4.91
C ASN A 104 -11.07 0.30 4.92
N LEU A 105 -11.90 0.98 4.13
CA LEU A 105 -13.37 0.89 4.06
C LEU A 105 -14.11 1.43 5.28
N THR A 106 -13.82 0.96 6.48
CA THR A 106 -14.64 1.27 7.67
C THR A 106 -14.60 2.75 8.03
N ILE A 107 -13.51 3.45 7.71
CA ILE A 107 -13.40 4.91 7.88
C ILE A 107 -14.52 5.68 7.17
N LEU A 108 -15.05 5.17 6.06
CA LEU A 108 -16.13 5.82 5.29
C LEU A 108 -17.46 5.85 6.05
N LEU A 109 -17.62 5.03 7.08
CA LEU A 109 -18.84 4.95 7.89
C LEU A 109 -18.76 5.74 9.20
N GLU A 110 -17.56 6.19 9.57
CA GLU A 110 -17.37 7.02 10.75
C GLU A 110 -18.12 8.36 10.60
N PRO A 111 -18.87 8.84 11.60
CA PRO A 111 -19.73 10.03 11.46
C PRO A 111 -18.99 11.29 10.97
N ALA A 112 -17.75 11.46 11.39
CA ALA A 112 -16.90 12.58 10.98
C ALA A 112 -16.56 12.56 9.48
N TYR A 113 -16.69 11.41 8.81
CA TYR A 113 -16.27 11.17 7.43
C TYR A 113 -17.44 10.83 6.50
N HIS A 114 -18.69 11.07 6.91
CA HIS A 114 -19.90 10.71 6.13
C HIS A 114 -19.98 11.29 4.71
N ARG A 115 -19.21 12.35 4.39
CA ARG A 115 -19.14 12.97 3.04
C ARG A 115 -17.95 12.51 2.20
N LEU A 116 -17.05 11.71 2.79
CA LEU A 116 -15.76 11.35 2.21
C LEU A 116 -15.93 10.56 0.91
N ALA A 117 -16.82 9.57 0.90
CA ALA A 117 -17.10 8.77 -0.29
C ALA A 117 -17.60 9.64 -1.47
N GLN A 118 -18.52 10.59 -1.23
CA GLN A 118 -18.98 11.50 -2.28
C GLN A 118 -17.88 12.49 -2.70
N PHE A 119 -17.01 12.91 -1.78
CA PHE A 119 -15.86 13.73 -2.11
C PHE A 119 -14.87 13.01 -3.05
N LEU A 120 -14.51 11.76 -2.73
CA LEU A 120 -13.64 10.91 -3.55
C LEU A 120 -14.23 10.68 -4.95
N ALA A 121 -15.53 10.35 -5.01
CA ALA A 121 -16.25 10.13 -6.26
C ALA A 121 -16.24 11.38 -7.16
N ARG A 122 -16.54 12.56 -6.60
CA ARG A 122 -16.53 13.84 -7.35
C ARG A 122 -15.16 14.16 -7.95
N HIS A 123 -14.08 13.80 -7.26
CA HIS A 123 -12.72 13.99 -7.74
C HIS A 123 -12.22 12.84 -8.61
N LYS A 124 -13.03 11.79 -8.82
CA LYS A 124 -12.66 10.57 -9.55
C LYS A 124 -11.34 10.00 -9.01
N VAL A 125 -11.28 9.83 -7.69
CA VAL A 125 -10.13 9.18 -7.03
C VAL A 125 -10.30 7.68 -7.16
N GLU A 126 -9.27 6.97 -7.60
CA GLU A 126 -9.25 5.50 -7.59
C GLU A 126 -9.14 5.00 -6.15
N ILE A 127 -9.95 4.00 -5.79
CA ILE A 127 -9.92 3.41 -4.45
C ILE A 127 -9.32 2.00 -4.54
N ILE A 128 -8.25 1.77 -3.78
CA ILE A 128 -7.71 0.45 -3.51
C ILE A 128 -8.02 0.09 -2.06
N ALA A 129 -9.05 -0.73 -1.86
CA ALA A 129 -9.60 -1.02 -0.55
C ALA A 129 -9.06 -2.31 0.06
N SER A 130 -8.62 -2.25 1.32
CA SER A 130 -8.23 -3.43 2.09
C SER A 130 -9.44 -4.32 2.40
N MET A 131 -9.49 -5.54 1.84
CA MET A 131 -10.56 -6.52 2.07
C MET A 131 -9.97 -7.94 2.06
N PRO A 132 -9.40 -8.41 3.19
CA PRO A 132 -8.53 -9.60 3.21
C PRO A 132 -9.28 -10.92 3.04
N CYS A 133 -10.62 -10.92 3.07
CA CYS A 133 -11.45 -12.08 2.73
C CYS A 133 -12.86 -11.63 2.37
N TYR A 134 -13.61 -12.47 1.65
CA TYR A 134 -15.06 -12.31 1.45
C TYR A 134 -15.90 -12.98 2.54
N THR A 135 -15.27 -13.53 3.59
CA THR A 135 -15.96 -14.15 4.75
C THR A 135 -15.76 -13.35 6.04
N ALA A 136 -16.80 -13.31 6.88
CA ALA A 136 -16.78 -12.60 8.15
C ALA A 136 -15.71 -13.11 9.12
N GLU A 137 -15.61 -14.43 9.28
CA GLU A 137 -14.62 -15.09 10.16
C GLU A 137 -13.19 -14.60 9.88
N ASN A 138 -12.77 -14.65 8.61
CA ASN A 138 -11.41 -14.30 8.23
C ASN A 138 -11.14 -12.79 8.35
N VAL A 139 -12.11 -11.95 7.99
CA VAL A 139 -11.96 -10.49 8.11
C VAL A 139 -11.90 -10.09 9.58
N ASN A 140 -12.80 -10.60 10.41
CA ASN A 140 -12.85 -10.26 11.83
C ASN A 140 -11.62 -10.77 12.58
N ALA A 141 -11.15 -11.98 12.29
CA ALA A 141 -9.92 -12.52 12.88
C ALA A 141 -8.68 -11.64 12.60
N GLN A 142 -8.62 -10.99 11.44
CA GLN A 142 -7.49 -10.14 11.06
C GLN A 142 -7.64 -8.67 11.49
N ARG A 143 -8.87 -8.14 11.49
CA ARG A 143 -9.11 -6.69 11.56
C ARG A 143 -9.93 -6.24 12.77
N GLY A 144 -10.57 -7.18 13.47
CA GLY A 144 -11.42 -6.93 14.63
C GLY A 144 -12.89 -7.26 14.36
N GLU A 145 -13.63 -7.52 15.43
CA GLU A 145 -15.07 -7.83 15.37
C GLU A 145 -15.87 -6.71 14.69
N GLY A 146 -16.88 -7.11 13.89
CA GLY A 146 -17.77 -6.18 13.17
C GLY A 146 -17.17 -5.53 11.91
N VAL A 147 -15.86 -5.63 11.70
CA VAL A 147 -15.19 -4.99 10.55
C VAL A 147 -15.68 -5.54 9.21
N PHE A 148 -16.05 -6.83 9.14
CA PHE A 148 -16.63 -7.40 7.92
C PHE A 148 -17.92 -6.67 7.51
N ASP A 149 -18.88 -6.56 8.42
CA ASP A 149 -20.18 -5.97 8.13
C ASP A 149 -20.06 -4.50 7.73
N ASP A 150 -19.18 -3.76 8.40
CA ASP A 150 -18.86 -2.38 8.05
C ASP A 150 -18.15 -2.27 6.70
N SER A 151 -17.25 -3.20 6.37
CA SER A 151 -16.62 -3.25 5.05
C SER A 151 -17.65 -3.49 3.94
N ILE A 152 -18.60 -4.40 4.15
CA ILE A 152 -19.70 -4.67 3.19
C ILE A 152 -20.60 -3.45 3.03
N ARG A 153 -20.94 -2.76 4.12
CA ARG A 153 -21.73 -1.52 4.09
C ARG A 153 -21.00 -0.41 3.32
N ALA A 154 -19.72 -0.21 3.60
CA ALA A 154 -18.89 0.78 2.91
C ALA A 154 -18.79 0.49 1.40
N LEU A 155 -18.58 -0.78 1.02
CA LEU A 155 -18.54 -1.19 -0.39
C LEU A 155 -19.87 -0.93 -1.12
N ARG A 156 -21.02 -1.12 -0.46
CA ARG A 156 -22.33 -0.77 -1.01
C ARG A 156 -22.49 0.74 -1.21
N VAL A 157 -21.99 1.55 -0.28
CA VAL A 157 -21.94 3.02 -0.44
C VAL A 157 -21.07 3.41 -1.63
N LEU A 158 -19.91 2.76 -1.80
CA LEU A 158 -19.05 3.02 -2.96
C LEU A 158 -19.74 2.60 -4.27
N ASN A 159 -20.32 1.40 -4.35
CA ASN A 159 -21.03 0.94 -5.55
C ASN A 159 -22.22 1.85 -5.92
N SER A 160 -22.94 2.41 -4.95
CA SER A 160 -24.03 3.37 -5.25
C SER A 160 -23.54 4.70 -5.82
N LEU A 161 -22.24 5.00 -5.67
CA LEU A 161 -21.56 6.16 -6.27
C LEU A 161 -20.86 5.82 -7.60
N GLY A 162 -21.03 4.61 -8.12
CA GLY A 162 -20.45 4.16 -9.40
C GLY A 162 -19.06 3.52 -9.29
N TYR A 163 -18.53 3.34 -8.08
CA TYR A 163 -17.28 2.59 -7.90
C TYR A 163 -17.46 1.12 -8.26
N GLY A 164 -16.50 0.55 -8.99
CA GLY A 164 -16.57 -0.81 -9.53
C GLY A 164 -17.20 -0.89 -10.92
N SER A 165 -17.82 0.19 -11.40
CA SER A 165 -18.29 0.36 -12.78
C SER A 165 -17.59 1.54 -13.46
N ASP A 166 -18.03 2.77 -13.18
CA ASP A 166 -17.60 4.01 -13.82
C ASP A 166 -16.36 4.60 -13.14
N LEU A 167 -16.22 4.34 -11.83
CA LEU A 167 -15.07 4.74 -11.03
C LEU A 167 -14.25 3.50 -10.60
N PRO A 168 -12.89 3.58 -10.62
CA PRO A 168 -12.06 2.44 -10.27
C PRO A 168 -12.15 2.07 -8.79
N LEU A 169 -12.51 0.81 -8.52
CA LEU A 169 -12.48 0.19 -7.21
C LEU A 169 -11.77 -1.15 -7.30
N HIS A 170 -10.68 -1.28 -6.55
CA HIS A 170 -9.91 -2.50 -6.43
C HIS A 170 -9.90 -2.98 -4.99
N LEU A 171 -9.80 -4.28 -4.79
CA LEU A 171 -9.73 -4.90 -3.46
C LEU A 171 -8.35 -5.52 -3.23
N VAL A 172 -7.91 -5.55 -1.98
CA VAL A 172 -6.63 -6.15 -1.60
C VAL A 172 -6.86 -7.38 -0.71
N TYR A 173 -6.29 -8.51 -1.13
CA TYR A 173 -6.26 -9.76 -0.37
C TYR A 173 -4.92 -9.94 0.35
N ASN A 174 -5.01 -10.17 1.67
CA ASN A 174 -3.91 -10.61 2.52
C ASN A 174 -4.25 -11.97 3.16
N PRO A 175 -3.37 -12.98 3.07
CA PRO A 175 -3.55 -14.25 3.77
C PRO A 175 -3.82 -14.11 5.27
N VAL A 176 -4.69 -14.96 5.82
CA VAL A 176 -4.88 -15.10 7.28
C VAL A 176 -3.73 -15.95 7.83
N GLY A 177 -2.57 -15.34 8.06
CA GLY A 177 -1.42 -16.00 8.69
C GLY A 177 -0.19 -16.13 7.80
N ALA A 178 0.65 -17.12 8.11
CA ALA A 178 2.04 -17.26 7.67
C ALA A 178 2.19 -18.15 6.42
N PHE A 179 1.47 -17.84 5.35
CA PHE A 179 1.58 -18.56 4.07
C PHE A 179 1.52 -17.61 2.87
N LEU A 180 1.97 -18.07 1.71
CA LEU A 180 1.92 -17.31 0.46
C LEU A 180 0.49 -17.25 -0.10
N PRO A 181 0.07 -16.14 -0.71
CA PRO A 181 -1.24 -16.05 -1.33
C PRO A 181 -1.39 -17.05 -2.48
N GLY A 182 -2.63 -17.50 -2.71
CA GLY A 182 -2.96 -18.27 -3.90
C GLY A 182 -2.90 -17.43 -5.18
N ARG A 183 -3.17 -18.06 -6.34
CA ARG A 183 -3.16 -17.36 -7.65
C ARG A 183 -4.17 -16.21 -7.67
N GLN A 184 -3.70 -14.99 -7.96
CA GLN A 184 -4.51 -13.77 -7.98
C GLN A 184 -5.73 -13.89 -8.89
N SER A 185 -5.59 -14.46 -10.09
CA SER A 185 -6.70 -14.61 -11.04
C SER A 185 -7.83 -15.50 -10.51
N GLN A 186 -7.49 -16.61 -9.85
CA GLN A 186 -8.47 -17.50 -9.23
C GLN A 186 -9.16 -16.82 -8.05
N LEU A 187 -8.38 -16.18 -7.17
CA LEU A 187 -8.93 -15.43 -6.05
C LEU A 187 -9.83 -14.28 -6.52
N GLU A 188 -9.47 -13.57 -7.59
CA GLU A 188 -10.31 -12.50 -8.15
C GLU A 188 -11.67 -13.04 -8.60
N MET A 189 -11.68 -14.19 -9.29
CA MET A 189 -12.92 -14.86 -9.71
C MET A 189 -13.79 -15.26 -8.52
N ASP A 190 -13.19 -15.84 -7.49
CA ASP A 190 -13.88 -16.25 -6.27
C ASP A 190 -14.46 -15.04 -5.53
N TYR A 191 -13.67 -13.98 -5.33
CA TYR A 191 -14.14 -12.72 -4.73
C TYR A 191 -15.30 -12.12 -5.51
N LYS A 192 -15.18 -12.02 -6.85
CA LYS A 192 -16.25 -11.48 -7.69
C LYS A 192 -17.53 -12.30 -7.59
N ARG A 193 -17.42 -13.63 -7.54
CA ARG A 193 -18.58 -14.52 -7.38
C ARG A 193 -19.22 -14.35 -6.02
N GLU A 194 -18.45 -14.51 -4.94
CA GLU A 194 -18.98 -14.54 -3.57
C GLU A 194 -19.53 -13.17 -3.16
N LEU A 195 -18.79 -12.08 -3.40
CA LEU A 195 -19.25 -10.73 -3.04
C LEU A 195 -20.48 -10.29 -3.82
N LYS A 196 -20.58 -10.65 -5.11
CA LYS A 196 -21.76 -10.37 -5.92
C LYS A 196 -22.96 -11.21 -5.46
N LYS A 197 -22.78 -12.52 -5.29
CA LYS A 197 -23.85 -13.46 -4.92
C LYS A 197 -24.45 -13.14 -3.55
N HIS A 198 -23.60 -12.87 -2.56
CA HIS A 198 -24.05 -12.73 -1.18
C HIS A 198 -24.37 -11.28 -0.79
N PHE A 199 -23.75 -10.29 -1.44
CA PHE A 199 -23.85 -8.89 -1.01
C PHE A 199 -24.21 -7.90 -2.11
N GLY A 200 -24.24 -8.33 -3.38
CA GLY A 200 -24.49 -7.46 -4.54
C GLY A 200 -23.31 -6.54 -4.88
N ILE A 201 -22.11 -6.82 -4.36
CA ILE A 201 -20.94 -5.95 -4.51
C ILE A 201 -20.22 -6.24 -5.83
N VAL A 202 -19.75 -5.18 -6.49
CA VAL A 202 -18.91 -5.24 -7.70
C VAL A 202 -17.62 -4.44 -7.51
N PHE A 203 -16.54 -4.88 -8.18
CA PHE A 203 -15.23 -4.21 -8.16
C PHE A 203 -14.44 -4.60 -9.42
N ASN A 204 -13.39 -3.85 -9.75
CA ASN A 204 -12.64 -4.00 -11.00
C ASN A 204 -11.56 -5.09 -10.92
N LYS A 205 -10.64 -5.01 -9.94
CA LYS A 205 -9.50 -5.96 -9.78
C LYS A 205 -9.26 -6.37 -8.33
N LEU A 206 -8.72 -7.56 -8.13
CA LEU A 206 -8.19 -8.03 -6.85
C LEU A 206 -6.66 -8.02 -6.90
N TYR A 207 -6.04 -7.46 -5.86
CA TYR A 207 -4.60 -7.44 -5.66
C TYR A 207 -4.22 -8.34 -4.50
N THR A 208 -3.41 -9.37 -4.75
CA THR A 208 -2.89 -10.25 -3.70
C THR A 208 -1.57 -9.72 -3.18
N ILE A 209 -1.41 -9.70 -1.87
CA ILE A 209 -0.18 -9.28 -1.21
C ILE A 209 0.26 -10.35 -0.22
N THR A 210 1.53 -10.71 -0.28
CA THR A 210 2.20 -11.54 0.72
C THR A 210 2.36 -10.71 2.00
N ASN A 211 2.05 -11.28 3.16
CA ASN A 211 2.21 -10.56 4.42
C ASN A 211 3.69 -10.24 4.68
N LEU A 212 4.04 -8.96 4.83
CA LEU A 212 5.41 -8.56 5.07
C LEU A 212 5.82 -8.92 6.51
N PRO A 213 6.97 -9.57 6.74
CA PRO A 213 7.44 -9.97 8.07
C PRO A 213 8.02 -8.77 8.86
N ILE A 214 7.27 -7.68 8.94
CA ILE A 214 7.63 -6.44 9.62
C ILE A 214 6.50 -5.99 10.56
N ALA A 215 6.80 -5.06 11.46
CA ALA A 215 5.83 -4.44 12.35
C ALA A 215 4.90 -5.45 13.08
N ARG A 216 3.58 -5.28 13.01
CA ARG A 216 2.63 -6.11 13.77
C ARG A 216 2.62 -7.56 13.33
N PHE A 217 2.79 -7.82 12.02
CA PHE A 217 2.84 -9.19 11.54
C PHE A 217 4.10 -9.89 12.04
N ALA A 218 5.26 -9.21 12.06
CA ALA A 218 6.46 -9.75 12.71
C ALA A 218 6.25 -10.02 14.20
N SER A 219 5.60 -9.12 14.94
CA SER A 219 5.28 -9.33 16.36
C SER A 219 4.36 -10.54 16.57
N TYR A 220 3.35 -10.70 15.71
CA TYR A 220 2.47 -11.87 15.71
C TYR A 220 3.25 -13.16 15.46
N LEU A 221 4.12 -13.19 14.44
CA LEU A 221 4.95 -14.36 14.15
C LEU A 221 5.88 -14.72 15.31
N ARG A 222 6.53 -13.73 15.94
CA ARG A 222 7.40 -13.97 17.10
C ARG A 222 6.62 -14.52 18.29
N HIS A 223 5.46 -13.95 18.60
CA HIS A 223 4.63 -14.40 19.70
C HIS A 223 4.18 -15.86 19.54
N ASN A 224 4.01 -16.30 18.29
CA ASN A 224 3.60 -17.67 17.96
C ASN A 224 4.79 -18.59 17.60
N ASN A 225 6.05 -18.16 17.79
CA ASN A 225 7.25 -18.92 17.40
C ASN A 225 7.27 -19.37 15.92
N LYS A 226 6.74 -18.53 15.02
CA LYS A 226 6.60 -18.78 13.58
C LYS A 226 7.49 -17.92 12.69
N LEU A 227 8.28 -17.00 13.27
CA LEU A 227 9.05 -16.03 12.47
C LEU A 227 10.11 -16.71 11.60
N GLU A 228 10.91 -17.62 12.17
CA GLU A 228 11.99 -18.30 11.43
C GLU A 228 11.42 -19.18 10.31
N GLU A 229 10.41 -19.99 10.62
CA GLU A 229 9.67 -20.83 9.65
C GLU A 229 9.10 -19.98 8.51
N TYR A 230 8.51 -18.83 8.82
CA TYR A 230 7.96 -17.94 7.80
C TYR A 230 9.04 -17.30 6.95
N MET A 231 10.15 -16.84 7.54
CA MET A 231 11.27 -16.30 6.77
C MET A 231 11.87 -17.36 5.84
N GLN A 232 12.01 -18.60 6.32
CA GLN A 232 12.50 -19.71 5.49
C GLN A 232 11.56 -20.00 4.32
N LEU A 233 10.23 -20.00 4.56
CA LEU A 233 9.24 -20.12 3.49
C LEU A 233 9.44 -19.06 2.40
N LEU A 234 9.68 -17.80 2.77
CA LEU A 234 9.89 -16.71 1.82
C LEU A 234 11.19 -16.88 1.02
N ILE A 235 12.26 -17.32 1.67
CA ILE A 235 13.58 -17.58 1.06
C ILE A 235 13.49 -18.75 0.08
N ASP A 236 12.92 -19.88 0.52
CA ASP A 236 12.78 -21.10 -0.28
C ASP A 236 11.93 -20.88 -1.54
N ASN A 237 11.02 -19.91 -1.48
CA ASN A 237 10.15 -19.54 -2.59
C ASN A 237 10.63 -18.31 -3.36
N PHE A 238 11.87 -17.83 -3.15
CA PHE A 238 12.43 -16.73 -3.94
C PHE A 238 12.30 -17.02 -5.44
N ASN A 239 11.70 -16.08 -6.18
CA ASN A 239 11.51 -16.19 -7.61
C ASN A 239 12.14 -15.00 -8.35
N ALA A 240 13.27 -15.26 -9.02
CA ALA A 240 14.01 -14.28 -9.79
C ALA A 240 13.19 -13.59 -10.90
N ALA A 241 12.16 -14.25 -11.45
CA ALA A 241 11.32 -13.67 -12.50
C ALA A 241 10.47 -12.49 -12.00
N THR A 242 10.32 -12.33 -10.69
CA THR A 242 9.55 -11.23 -10.09
C THR A 242 10.33 -9.91 -10.04
N ILE A 243 11.67 -9.96 -10.17
CA ILE A 243 12.54 -8.80 -9.93
C ILE A 243 12.19 -7.61 -10.83
N SER A 244 11.90 -7.84 -12.11
CA SER A 244 11.61 -6.78 -13.07
C SER A 244 10.30 -6.04 -12.79
N GLY A 245 9.35 -6.69 -12.11
CA GLY A 245 8.03 -6.14 -11.78
C GLY A 245 7.89 -5.61 -10.35
N LEU A 246 8.98 -5.54 -9.58
CA LEU A 246 8.94 -4.99 -8.23
C LEU A 246 8.60 -3.49 -8.23
N MET A 247 7.65 -3.10 -7.39
CA MET A 247 7.20 -1.71 -7.23
C MET A 247 8.33 -0.73 -6.88
N CYS A 248 9.34 -1.17 -6.10
CA CYS A 248 10.47 -0.31 -5.74
C CYS A 248 11.29 0.17 -6.96
N ARG A 249 11.06 -0.41 -8.15
CA ARG A 249 11.69 0.03 -9.40
C ARG A 249 11.07 1.30 -9.97
N ASN A 250 9.76 1.50 -9.86
CA ASN A 250 9.06 2.63 -10.49
C ASN A 250 8.35 3.55 -9.49
N THR A 251 8.36 3.23 -8.20
CA THR A 251 7.67 4.01 -7.16
C THR A 251 8.68 4.69 -6.24
N ILE A 252 8.50 5.97 -5.97
CA ILE A 252 9.17 6.67 -4.87
C ILE A 252 8.21 6.69 -3.69
N SER A 253 8.66 6.26 -2.51
CA SER A 253 7.86 6.31 -1.29
C SER A 253 8.30 7.50 -0.41
N VAL A 254 7.34 8.28 0.08
CA VAL A 254 7.58 9.48 0.89
C VAL A 254 6.86 9.37 2.23
N SER A 255 7.55 9.65 3.32
CA SER A 255 6.97 9.63 4.66
C SER A 255 6.11 10.85 4.98
N TRP A 256 5.41 10.79 6.11
CA TRP A 256 4.60 11.89 6.65
C TRP A 256 5.41 13.14 7.02
N THR A 257 6.74 13.03 7.08
CA THR A 257 7.71 14.12 7.29
C THR A 257 8.44 14.51 5.99
N GLY A 258 8.18 13.83 4.87
CA GLY A 258 8.77 14.13 3.57
C GLY A 258 10.06 13.36 3.22
N GLU A 259 10.51 12.42 4.08
CA GLU A 259 11.70 11.60 3.83
C GLU A 259 11.46 10.58 2.71
N VAL A 260 12.51 10.25 1.95
CA VAL A 260 12.43 9.41 0.74
C VAL A 260 12.90 7.98 0.98
N PHE A 261 12.18 7.03 0.39
CA PHE A 261 12.43 5.59 0.43
C PHE A 261 12.18 4.94 -0.93
N ASP A 262 12.77 3.76 -1.15
CA ASP A 262 12.51 2.98 -2.36
C ASP A 262 11.11 2.34 -2.37
N CYS A 263 10.52 2.04 -1.20
CA CYS A 263 9.14 1.58 -1.07
C CYS A 263 8.60 1.79 0.36
N ASP A 264 7.29 1.62 0.54
CA ASP A 264 6.62 1.73 1.86
C ASP A 264 7.14 0.71 2.89
N PHE A 265 7.66 -0.44 2.45
CA PHE A 265 8.27 -1.42 3.38
C PHE A 265 9.63 -0.95 3.90
N ASN A 266 10.48 -0.38 3.03
CA ASN A 266 11.70 0.30 3.46
C ASN A 266 11.38 1.44 4.43
N GLN A 267 10.29 2.18 4.20
CA GLN A 267 9.83 3.22 5.11
C GLN A 267 9.53 2.69 6.51
N MET A 268 8.85 1.54 6.62
CA MET A 268 8.56 0.96 7.93
C MET A 268 9.79 0.42 8.67
N LEU A 269 10.86 0.14 7.93
CA LEU A 269 12.15 -0.28 8.45
C LEU A 269 13.18 0.86 8.58
N LYS A 270 12.81 2.10 8.25
CA LYS A 270 13.70 3.27 8.25
C LYS A 270 14.94 3.11 7.35
N ILE A 271 14.75 2.46 6.20
CA ILE A 271 15.79 2.29 5.17
C ILE A 271 15.61 3.41 4.14
N ASN A 272 15.90 4.65 4.55
CA ASN A 272 15.71 5.85 3.73
C ASN A 272 16.94 6.17 2.87
N TRP A 273 16.73 6.96 1.82
CA TRP A 273 17.82 7.60 1.10
C TRP A 273 18.50 8.65 1.96
N GLN A 274 19.83 8.72 1.84
CA GLN A 274 20.68 9.59 2.64
C GLN A 274 21.42 10.59 1.75
N SER A 275 21.62 11.80 2.27
CA SER A 275 22.56 12.78 1.73
C SER A 275 23.62 13.07 2.79
N GLY A 276 24.76 12.39 2.71
CA GLY A 276 25.69 12.32 3.84
C GLY A 276 25.05 11.58 5.02
N ASN A 277 24.96 12.25 6.18
CA ASN A 277 24.44 11.65 7.43
C ASN A 277 22.98 12.05 7.76
N ARG A 278 22.25 12.63 6.80
CA ARG A 278 20.85 13.04 7.00
C ARG A 278 19.91 12.36 6.00
N ALA A 279 18.69 12.13 6.45
CA ALA A 279 17.61 11.71 5.57
C ALA A 279 17.37 12.74 4.46
N LEU A 280 17.24 12.24 3.24
CA LEU A 280 16.91 13.03 2.07
C LEU A 280 15.40 13.22 2.00
N HIS A 281 14.95 14.45 1.77
CA HIS A 281 13.54 14.76 1.59
C HIS A 281 13.19 14.89 0.11
N VAL A 282 11.92 14.65 -0.23
CA VAL A 282 11.49 14.57 -1.62
C VAL A 282 11.71 15.87 -2.38
N TRP A 283 11.47 17.02 -1.76
CA TRP A 283 11.68 18.34 -2.34
C TRP A 283 13.15 18.71 -2.56
N GLU A 284 14.09 17.85 -2.15
CA GLU A 284 15.52 18.00 -2.42
C GLU A 284 15.99 17.13 -3.59
N LEU A 285 15.11 16.28 -4.12
CA LEU A 285 15.39 15.44 -5.27
C LEU A 285 15.23 16.21 -6.56
N ASP A 286 16.15 15.98 -7.49
CA ASP A 286 15.88 16.16 -8.91
C ASP A 286 15.22 14.86 -9.43
N PRO A 287 13.93 14.90 -9.83
CA PRO A 287 13.23 13.73 -10.34
C PRO A 287 13.95 13.03 -11.50
N SER A 288 14.70 13.78 -12.32
CA SER A 288 15.42 13.24 -13.48
C SER A 288 16.64 12.39 -13.12
N THR A 289 17.14 12.52 -11.88
CA THR A 289 18.33 11.82 -11.38
C THR A 289 18.03 10.53 -10.61
N VAL A 290 16.75 10.15 -10.55
CA VAL A 290 16.30 9.00 -9.78
C VAL A 290 16.50 7.67 -10.53
N GLU A 291 16.46 7.70 -11.85
CA GLU A 291 16.64 6.50 -12.68
C GLU A 291 18.03 5.88 -12.46
N ASP A 292 18.10 4.55 -12.61
CA ASP A 292 19.32 3.75 -12.46
C ASP A 292 19.98 3.80 -11.07
N ARG A 293 19.39 4.47 -10.08
CA ARG A 293 19.86 4.35 -8.69
C ARG A 293 19.73 2.92 -8.19
N GLU A 294 20.70 2.47 -7.40
CA GLU A 294 20.60 1.20 -6.69
C GLU A 294 19.49 1.27 -5.64
N ILE A 295 18.67 0.22 -5.53
CA ILE A 295 17.57 0.13 -4.59
C ILE A 295 18.07 -0.45 -3.27
N LEU A 296 17.73 0.20 -2.16
CA LEU A 296 18.09 -0.29 -0.84
C LEU A 296 17.25 -1.53 -0.46
N THR A 297 17.92 -2.64 -0.17
CA THR A 297 17.28 -3.93 0.12
C THR A 297 17.40 -4.32 1.59
N GLY A 298 16.60 -5.31 1.99
CA GLY A 298 16.69 -6.00 3.28
C GLY A 298 15.93 -7.33 3.22
N ASP A 299 15.96 -8.11 4.30
CA ASP A 299 15.38 -9.48 4.27
C ASP A 299 13.86 -9.48 4.03
N HIS A 300 13.17 -8.38 4.38
CA HIS A 300 11.76 -8.20 4.04
C HIS A 300 11.47 -8.27 2.52
N CYS A 301 12.47 -8.00 1.66
CA CYS A 301 12.33 -8.06 0.21
C CYS A 301 11.98 -9.48 -0.29
N PHE A 302 12.34 -10.54 0.46
CA PHE A 302 11.93 -11.91 0.12
C PHE A 302 10.41 -12.06 0.02
N ALA A 303 9.62 -11.35 0.84
CA ALA A 303 8.16 -11.38 0.74
C ALA A 303 7.63 -10.78 -0.57
N CYS A 304 8.35 -9.83 -1.17
CA CYS A 304 7.97 -9.23 -2.44
C CYS A 304 8.30 -10.13 -3.64
N THR A 305 9.28 -11.02 -3.49
CA THR A 305 9.78 -11.89 -4.55
C THR A 305 9.38 -13.36 -4.41
N ALA A 306 8.74 -13.73 -3.29
CA ALA A 306 8.36 -15.11 -3.04
C ALA A 306 7.18 -15.56 -3.93
N GLY A 307 7.26 -16.76 -4.51
CA GLY A 307 6.20 -17.35 -5.32
C GLY A 307 5.91 -16.53 -6.59
N ALA A 308 4.68 -16.04 -6.76
CA ALA A 308 4.30 -15.15 -7.86
C ALA A 308 4.82 -13.70 -7.68
N GLY A 309 5.48 -13.43 -6.56
CA GLY A 309 5.84 -12.07 -6.13
C GLY A 309 4.60 -11.27 -5.75
N SER A 310 4.78 -10.23 -4.96
CA SER A 310 3.70 -9.30 -4.66
C SER A 310 4.19 -7.92 -4.30
N SER A 311 3.37 -6.92 -4.62
CA SER A 311 3.56 -5.54 -4.22
C SER A 311 2.21 -4.94 -3.82
N CYS A 312 2.17 -3.68 -3.40
CA CYS A 312 0.90 -2.97 -3.19
C CYS A 312 0.03 -2.84 -4.47
N GLY A 313 0.56 -3.21 -5.65
CA GLY A 313 -0.19 -3.37 -6.90
C GLY A 313 -0.67 -4.80 -7.21
N GLY A 314 -0.48 -5.76 -6.30
CA GLY A 314 -0.87 -7.16 -6.47
C GLY A 314 0.28 -8.10 -6.83
N ALA A 315 -0.06 -9.30 -7.33
CA ALA A 315 0.89 -10.27 -7.84
C ALA A 315 1.68 -9.74 -9.04
N ILE A 316 2.95 -10.12 -9.14
CA ILE A 316 3.85 -9.67 -10.22
C ILE A 316 3.75 -10.58 -11.45
N LEU A 317 3.55 -11.89 -11.23
CA LEU A 317 3.40 -12.92 -12.25
C LEU A 317 1.95 -13.42 -12.35
#